data_AF-A0A932ZTW0-F1
#
_entry.id   AF-A0A932ZTW0-F1
#
_cell.length_a   1.000
_cell.length_b   1.000
_cell.length_c   1.000
_cell.angle_alpha   90.00
_cell.angle_beta   90.00
_cell.angle_gamma   90.00
#
_symmetry.space_group_name_H-M   'P 1'
#
loop_
_entity.id
_entity.type
_entity.pdbx_description
1 polymer ?
#
loop_
_entity_poly.entity_id
_entity_poly.type
_entity_poly.pdbx_seq_one_letter_code
_entity_poly.pdbx_strand_id
1 'polypeptide(L)'
;MANEITVGIAGAAGDGLDKTGDTLARTAARLGLHVFAYNSYQSLIRGGHTWLRLRMGEETIGCHGDHLNVLIALNQDGIERHAREVEPGGAILFNSSRLRCDSSLVPPGVQAAGLPIREITQDLGSLLPVMQNTVALGALVRLIGFDAGVAEELIAETFRHKGAQVIEQNVKVFRAGHDYAARELKGAGRAWAFSRKRRPIFT
;
A
#
# COMPACT_ATOMS: atom_id res chain seq x y z
N MET A 1 -24.33 3.22 -3.42
CA MET A 1 -23.19 4.16 -3.53
C MET A 1 -22.02 3.36 -4.07
N ALA A 2 -21.34 3.88 -5.09
CA ALA A 2 -20.16 3.24 -5.66
C ALA A 2 -19.04 3.14 -4.64
N ASN A 3 -18.28 2.04 -4.66
CA ASN A 3 -17.17 1.88 -3.73
C ASN A 3 -15.95 2.68 -4.16
N GLU A 4 -15.34 3.37 -3.20
CA GLU A 4 -14.07 4.09 -3.38
C GLU A 4 -13.16 3.91 -2.18
N ILE A 5 -11.85 3.98 -2.37
CA ILE A 5 -10.87 3.88 -1.29
C ILE A 5 -9.73 4.86 -1.50
N THR A 6 -9.32 5.54 -0.43
CA THR A 6 -8.14 6.39 -0.42
C THR A 6 -7.04 5.71 0.38
N VAL A 7 -5.89 5.50 -0.28
CA VAL A 7 -4.69 4.90 0.28
C VAL A 7 -3.58 5.94 0.34
N GLY A 8 -3.03 6.17 1.52
CA GLY A 8 -1.84 6.98 1.74
C GLY A 8 -0.60 6.11 1.87
N ILE A 9 0.53 6.53 1.31
CA ILE A 9 1.84 5.90 1.48
C ILE A 9 2.82 6.98 1.94
N ALA A 10 3.34 6.83 3.16
CA ALA A 10 4.29 7.75 3.77
C ALA A 10 5.64 7.07 4.06
N GLY A 11 6.72 7.80 3.85
CA GLY A 11 8.08 7.33 4.11
C GLY A 11 9.12 8.37 3.77
N ALA A 12 10.37 7.94 3.61
CA ALA A 12 11.46 8.79 3.17
C ALA A 12 11.89 8.49 1.72
N ALA A 13 12.58 9.44 1.09
CA ALA A 13 13.18 9.21 -0.22
C ALA A 13 14.13 8.00 -0.16
N GLY A 14 13.82 6.97 -0.95
CA GLY A 14 14.53 5.68 -0.96
C GLY A 14 13.75 4.50 -0.39
N ASP A 15 12.64 4.74 0.33
CA ASP A 15 11.79 3.65 0.89
C ASP A 15 10.91 2.97 -0.19
N GLY A 16 10.96 3.45 -1.43
CA GLY A 16 10.30 2.82 -2.58
C GLY A 16 8.81 3.09 -2.65
N LEU A 17 8.36 4.28 -2.23
CA LEU A 17 6.98 4.74 -2.33
C LEU A 17 6.50 4.75 -3.78
N ASP A 18 7.29 5.33 -4.68
CA ASP A 18 6.91 5.54 -6.08
C ASP A 18 6.54 4.23 -6.77
N LYS A 19 7.34 3.18 -6.56
CA LYS A 19 7.11 1.87 -7.16
C LYS A 19 5.90 1.16 -6.56
N THR A 20 5.71 1.32 -5.26
CA THR A 20 4.56 0.74 -4.54
C THR A 20 3.27 1.40 -5.00
N GLY A 21 3.30 2.73 -5.10
CA GLY A 21 2.22 3.57 -5.61
C GLY A 21 1.86 3.28 -7.06
N ASP A 22 2.86 3.25 -7.95
CA ASP A 22 2.66 2.91 -9.37
C ASP A 22 2.05 1.52 -9.53
N THR A 23 2.57 0.54 -8.79
CA THR A 23 2.04 -0.84 -8.82
C THR A 23 0.58 -0.87 -8.36
N LEU A 24 0.24 -0.16 -7.27
CA LEU A 24 -1.14 -0.08 -6.79
C LEU A 24 -2.07 0.63 -7.79
N ALA A 25 -1.65 1.79 -8.32
CA ALA A 25 -2.41 2.57 -9.29
C ALA A 25 -2.70 1.74 -10.55
N ARG A 26 -1.68 1.07 -11.08
CA ARG A 26 -1.81 0.22 -12.26
C ARG A 26 -2.68 -1.01 -11.96
N THR A 27 -2.64 -1.55 -10.74
CA THR A 27 -3.49 -2.67 -10.32
C THR A 27 -4.95 -2.25 -10.38
N ALA A 28 -5.31 -1.14 -9.73
CA ALA A 28 -6.66 -0.59 -9.75
C ALA A 28 -7.13 -0.25 -11.17
N ALA A 29 -6.26 0.37 -11.97
CA ALA A 29 -6.54 0.69 -13.37
C ALA A 29 -6.81 -0.57 -14.22
N ARG A 30 -6.08 -1.67 -14.00
CA ARG A 30 -6.32 -2.97 -14.66
C ARG A 30 -7.61 -3.64 -14.21
N LEU A 31 -7.96 -3.50 -12.94
CA LEU A 31 -9.24 -3.95 -12.40
C LEU A 31 -10.42 -3.10 -12.92
N GLY A 32 -10.11 -1.99 -13.59
CA GLY A 32 -11.06 -1.12 -14.27
C GLY A 32 -11.70 -0.08 -13.35
N LEU A 33 -11.01 0.23 -12.25
CA LEU A 33 -11.33 1.33 -11.36
C LEU A 33 -10.75 2.64 -11.89
N HIS A 34 -11.38 3.75 -11.55
CA HIS A 34 -10.85 5.08 -11.76
C HIS A 34 -9.83 5.38 -10.67
N VAL A 35 -8.73 6.04 -11.04
CA VAL A 35 -7.60 6.30 -10.13
C VAL A 35 -7.20 7.77 -10.22
N PHE A 36 -7.05 8.41 -9.07
CA PHE A 36 -6.45 9.72 -8.90
C PHE A 36 -5.26 9.58 -7.95
N ALA A 37 -4.06 9.92 -8.40
CA ALA A 37 -2.82 9.79 -7.62
C ALA A 37 -2.18 11.17 -7.40
N TYR A 38 -2.20 11.65 -6.16
CA TYR A 38 -1.50 12.86 -5.76
C TYR A 38 -0.16 12.50 -5.12
N ASN A 39 0.89 13.20 -5.54
CA ASN A 39 2.23 12.94 -5.06
C ASN A 39 2.91 14.21 -4.58
N SER A 40 3.48 14.16 -3.38
CA SER A 40 4.15 15.27 -2.72
C SER A 40 5.56 14.84 -2.32
N TYR A 41 6.54 15.41 -3.04
CA TYR A 41 7.96 15.23 -2.79
C TYR A 41 8.57 16.51 -2.25
N GLN A 42 9.51 16.38 -1.33
CA GLN A 42 10.42 17.46 -0.98
C GLN A 42 11.55 17.52 -2.00
N SER A 43 12.08 18.73 -2.26
CA SER A 43 13.25 18.93 -3.13
C SER A 43 14.56 18.50 -2.45
N LEU A 44 14.65 17.23 -2.05
CA LEU A 44 15.78 16.62 -1.36
C LEU A 44 16.25 15.36 -2.11
N ILE A 45 17.57 15.19 -2.23
CA ILE A 45 18.18 14.06 -2.96
C ILE A 45 18.05 12.74 -2.17
N ARG A 46 18.07 12.79 -0.84
CA ARG A 46 17.87 11.65 0.08
C ARG A 46 17.24 12.11 1.38
N GLY A 47 16.44 11.24 2.00
CA GLY A 47 15.72 11.54 3.24
C GLY A 47 14.52 12.45 3.00
N GLY A 48 14.09 13.14 4.06
CA GLY A 48 12.87 13.95 4.02
C GLY A 48 11.59 13.13 4.06
N HIS A 49 10.47 13.83 4.14
CA HIS A 49 9.15 13.25 4.10
C HIS A 49 8.66 13.17 2.65
N THR A 50 8.27 11.98 2.21
CA THR A 50 7.62 11.75 0.92
C THR A 50 6.24 11.17 1.15
N TRP A 51 5.27 11.68 0.41
CA TRP A 51 3.87 11.36 0.58
C TRP A 51 3.18 11.10 -0.75
N LEU A 52 2.47 9.99 -0.83
CA LEU A 52 1.65 9.63 -1.98
C LEU A 52 0.24 9.29 -1.50
N ARG A 53 -0.78 9.89 -2.12
CA ARG A 53 -2.20 9.60 -1.87
C ARG A 53 -2.84 9.09 -3.16
N LEU A 54 -3.40 7.89 -3.12
CA LEU A 54 -4.14 7.29 -4.22
C LEU A 54 -5.60 7.12 -3.83
N ARG A 55 -6.50 7.78 -4.55
CA ARG A 55 -7.94 7.52 -4.46
C ARG A 55 -8.36 6.68 -5.65
N MET A 56 -9.07 5.59 -5.38
CA MET A 56 -9.46 4.59 -6.38
C MET A 56 -10.92 4.20 -6.19
N GLY A 57 -11.70 4.10 -7.26
CA GLY A 57 -13.14 3.87 -7.13
C GLY A 57 -13.80 3.32 -8.39
N GLU A 58 -15.02 2.81 -8.23
CA GLU A 58 -15.82 2.25 -9.34
C GLU A 58 -16.34 3.35 -10.29
N GLU A 59 -16.47 4.58 -9.80
CA GLU A 59 -16.87 5.77 -10.54
C GLU A 59 -15.70 6.75 -10.70
N THR A 60 -15.87 7.75 -11.58
CA THR A 60 -14.86 8.77 -11.84
C THR A 60 -14.51 9.56 -10.59
N ILE A 61 -13.21 9.66 -10.31
CA ILE A 61 -12.67 10.45 -9.19
C ILE A 61 -12.03 11.72 -9.75
N GLY A 62 -12.50 12.88 -9.31
CA GLY A 62 -12.02 14.18 -9.75
C GLY A 62 -10.99 14.85 -8.82
N CYS A 63 -10.74 14.29 -7.63
CA CYS A 63 -9.81 14.85 -6.66
C CYS A 63 -9.24 13.77 -5.72
N HIS A 64 -8.15 14.08 -5.03
CA HIS A 64 -7.47 13.18 -4.10
C HIS A 64 -8.23 12.98 -2.77
N GLY A 65 -9.18 13.85 -2.42
CA GLY A 65 -9.94 13.81 -1.18
C GLY A 65 -9.14 14.14 0.07
N ASP A 66 -9.82 14.29 1.21
CA ASP A 66 -9.24 14.79 2.47
C ASP A 66 -8.93 13.69 3.50
N HIS A 67 -9.47 12.49 3.29
CA HIS A 67 -9.44 11.38 4.26
C HIS A 67 -8.70 10.15 3.73
N LEU A 68 -8.23 9.30 4.63
CA LEU A 68 -7.61 8.02 4.32
C LEU A 68 -8.46 6.86 4.83
N ASN A 69 -8.58 5.80 4.01
CA ASN A 69 -9.08 4.52 4.49
C ASN A 69 -7.93 3.60 4.90
N VAL A 70 -6.79 3.68 4.21
CA VAL A 70 -5.60 2.90 4.60
C VAL A 70 -4.36 3.79 4.51
N LEU A 71 -3.50 3.72 5.53
CA LEU A 71 -2.18 4.31 5.54
C LEU A 71 -1.13 3.20 5.51
N ILE A 72 -0.22 3.22 4.53
CA ILE A 72 1.05 2.49 4.59
C ILE A 72 2.12 3.44 5.12
N ALA A 73 2.61 3.19 6.33
CA ALA A 73 3.71 3.93 6.92
C ALA A 73 5.01 3.12 6.89
N LEU A 74 5.98 3.59 6.11
CA LEU A 74 7.28 2.94 5.91
C LEU A 74 8.34 3.42 6.92
N ASN A 75 8.07 4.53 7.61
CA ASN A 75 8.89 5.08 8.68
C ASN A 75 8.01 5.66 9.81
N GLN A 76 8.65 6.08 10.91
CA GLN A 76 7.96 6.61 12.08
C GLN A 76 7.28 7.96 11.81
N ASP A 77 7.97 8.85 11.10
CA ASP A 77 7.47 10.18 10.71
C ASP A 77 6.15 10.09 9.92
N GLY A 78 6.00 9.09 9.06
CA GLY A 78 4.75 8.84 8.33
C GLY A 78 3.56 8.48 9.23
N ILE A 79 3.80 7.73 10.32
CA ILE A 79 2.76 7.42 11.31
C ILE A 79 2.37 8.71 12.03
N GLU A 80 3.36 9.45 12.53
CA GLU A 80 3.15 10.64 13.36
C GLU A 80 2.39 11.75 12.62
N ARG A 81 2.61 11.89 11.31
CA ARG A 81 1.92 12.87 10.46
C ARG A 81 0.50 12.45 10.07
N HIS A 82 0.33 11.21 9.64
CA HIS A 82 -0.88 10.82 8.88
C HIS A 82 -1.79 9.83 9.58
N ALA A 83 -1.40 9.23 10.71
CA ALA A 83 -2.25 8.26 11.41
C ALA A 83 -3.64 8.83 11.76
N ARG A 84 -3.70 10.12 12.09
CA ARG A 84 -4.95 10.82 12.46
C ARG A 84 -5.87 11.11 11.27
N GLU A 85 -5.38 10.98 10.03
CA GLU A 85 -6.19 11.16 8.81
C GLU A 85 -6.97 9.88 8.45
N VAL A 86 -6.70 8.75 9.11
CA VAL A 86 -7.36 7.48 8.83
C VAL A 86 -8.73 7.44 9.49
N GLU A 87 -9.76 7.23 8.69
CA GLU A 87 -11.14 7.18 9.17
C GLU A 87 -11.51 5.85 9.85
N PRO A 88 -12.51 5.84 10.74
CA PRO A 88 -13.03 4.62 11.35
C PRO A 88 -13.36 3.53 10.32
N GLY A 89 -13.01 2.28 10.64
CA GLY A 89 -13.09 1.16 9.69
C GLY A 89 -11.86 1.04 8.77
N GLY A 90 -10.95 2.01 8.82
CA GLY A 90 -9.67 2.00 8.12
C GLY A 90 -8.55 1.25 8.84
N ALA A 91 -7.36 1.26 8.24
CA ALA A 91 -6.19 0.58 8.79
C ALA A 91 -4.87 1.37 8.61
N ILE A 92 -3.96 1.23 9.56
CA ILE A 92 -2.59 1.75 9.48
C ILE A 92 -1.64 0.55 9.39
N LEU A 93 -1.02 0.33 8.23
CA LEU A 93 -0.03 -0.71 7.98
C LEU A 93 1.37 -0.17 8.27
N PHE A 94 2.11 -0.84 9.15
CA PHE A 94 3.46 -0.43 9.51
C PHE A 94 4.33 -1.63 9.91
N ASN A 95 5.65 -1.48 9.79
CA ASN A 95 6.60 -2.50 10.22
C ASN A 95 6.73 -2.53 11.75
N SER A 96 5.99 -3.41 12.44
CA SER A 96 5.99 -3.50 13.91
C SER A 96 7.33 -3.97 14.50
N SER A 97 8.17 -4.62 13.68
CA SER A 97 9.53 -4.99 14.08
C SER A 97 10.47 -3.78 14.23
N ARG A 98 10.11 -2.61 13.71
CA ARG A 98 10.97 -1.41 13.70
C ARG A 98 10.30 -0.14 14.19
N LEU A 99 8.99 -0.02 13.97
CA LEU A 99 8.22 1.18 14.24
C LEU A 99 7.30 0.97 15.44
N ARG A 100 6.82 2.08 16.00
CA ARG A 100 5.85 2.09 17.09
C ARG A 100 4.67 2.96 16.68
N CYS A 101 3.49 2.36 16.64
CA CYS A 101 2.24 3.09 16.44
C CYS A 101 1.63 3.34 17.82
N ASP A 102 1.77 4.57 18.33
CA ASP A 102 1.14 4.94 19.60
C ASP A 102 -0.38 4.95 19.42
N SER A 103 -1.08 4.22 20.29
CA SER A 103 -2.54 4.21 20.38
C SER A 103 -3.16 5.60 20.48
N SER A 104 -2.46 6.59 21.04
CA SER A 104 -2.94 7.99 21.13
C SER A 104 -3.06 8.68 19.77
N LEU A 105 -2.34 8.19 18.75
CA LEU A 105 -2.39 8.69 17.38
C LEU A 105 -3.45 7.99 16.54
N VAL A 106 -3.96 6.83 16.98
CA VAL A 106 -4.87 5.98 16.21
C VAL A 106 -6.31 6.38 16.53
N PRO A 107 -7.08 6.87 15.53
CA PRO A 107 -8.47 7.24 15.77
C PRO A 107 -9.34 6.04 16.20
N PRO A 108 -10.42 6.26 16.98
CA PRO A 108 -11.33 5.19 17.37
C PRO A 108 -11.90 4.44 16.16
N GLY A 109 -11.89 3.11 16.22
CA GLY A 109 -12.37 2.27 15.12
C GLY A 109 -11.37 2.04 13.98
N VAL A 110 -10.15 2.59 14.06
CA VAL A 110 -9.05 2.31 13.13
C VAL A 110 -8.24 1.11 13.60
N GLN A 111 -7.88 0.21 12.67
CA GLN A 111 -7.02 -0.94 12.94
C GLN A 111 -5.54 -0.55 12.81
N ALA A 112 -4.80 -0.57 13.92
CA ALA A 112 -3.34 -0.52 13.89
C ALA A 112 -2.77 -1.88 13.44
N ALA A 113 -2.51 -2.03 12.15
CA ALA A 113 -2.07 -3.27 11.51
C ALA A 113 -0.53 -3.37 11.49
N GLY A 114 0.03 -3.85 12.60
CA GLY A 114 1.45 -4.13 12.70
C GLY A 114 1.85 -5.34 11.85
N LEU A 115 2.85 -5.16 10.99
CA LEU A 115 3.46 -6.21 10.16
C LEU A 115 4.83 -6.56 10.76
N PRO A 116 4.99 -7.73 11.41
CA PRO A 116 6.29 -8.18 11.91
C PRO A 116 7.14 -8.70 10.75
N ILE A 117 7.66 -7.78 9.93
CA ILE A 117 8.24 -8.10 8.61
C ILE A 117 9.34 -9.15 8.69
N ARG A 118 10.19 -9.11 9.74
CA ARG A 118 11.26 -10.11 9.92
C ARG A 118 10.71 -11.52 10.06
N GLU A 119 9.60 -11.68 10.78
CA GLU A 119 8.95 -12.98 11.01
C GLU A 119 8.20 -13.42 9.75
N ILE A 120 7.47 -12.50 9.10
CA ILE A 120 6.73 -12.78 7.86
C ILE A 120 7.65 -13.32 6.76
N THR A 121 8.88 -12.82 6.69
CA THR A 121 9.80 -13.13 5.59
C THR A 121 10.97 -14.02 6.00
N GLN A 122 10.93 -14.66 7.17
CA GLN A 122 12.06 -15.44 7.71
C GLN A 122 12.54 -16.54 6.74
N ASP A 123 11.60 -17.21 6.07
CA ASP A 123 11.88 -18.32 5.16
C ASP A 123 12.38 -17.87 3.77
N LEU A 124 12.35 -16.56 3.51
CA LEU A 124 12.77 -15.96 2.24
C LEU A 124 14.24 -15.50 2.27
N GLY A 125 14.92 -15.70 3.40
CA GLY A 125 16.31 -15.30 3.61
C GLY A 125 16.48 -13.79 3.82
N SER A 126 17.71 -13.31 3.59
CA SER A 126 18.06 -11.90 3.80
C SER A 126 17.42 -11.01 2.74
N LEU A 127 16.45 -10.20 3.15
CA LEU A 127 15.82 -9.20 2.29
C LEU A 127 16.47 -7.82 2.44
N LEU A 128 16.43 -7.04 1.36
CA LEU A 128 16.78 -5.63 1.43
C LEU A 128 15.75 -4.87 2.28
N PRO A 129 16.16 -3.90 3.12
CA PRO A 129 15.24 -3.14 3.97
C PRO A 129 14.06 -2.51 3.22
N VAL A 130 14.28 -2.05 1.98
CA VAL A 130 13.25 -1.44 1.12
C VAL A 130 12.08 -2.37 0.84
N MET A 131 12.30 -3.70 0.83
CA MET A 131 11.27 -4.69 0.51
C MET A 131 10.12 -4.76 1.52
N GLN A 132 10.23 -4.05 2.66
CA GLN A 132 9.10 -3.83 3.55
C GLN A 132 7.89 -3.23 2.83
N ASN A 133 8.12 -2.40 1.81
CA ASN A 133 7.07 -1.80 1.00
C ASN A 133 6.25 -2.86 0.24
N THR A 134 6.89 -3.96 -0.16
CA THR A 134 6.29 -5.04 -0.95
C THR A 134 5.47 -5.95 -0.05
N VAL A 135 5.94 -6.20 1.18
CA VAL A 135 5.13 -6.85 2.24
C VAL A 135 3.89 -6.02 2.54
N ALA A 136 4.06 -4.70 2.76
CA ALA A 136 2.95 -3.80 3.05
C ALA A 136 1.95 -3.72 1.88
N LEU A 137 2.43 -3.74 0.62
CA LEU A 137 1.58 -3.80 -0.56
C LEU A 137 0.76 -5.10 -0.62
N GLY A 138 1.37 -6.24 -0.31
CA GLY A 138 0.67 -7.53 -0.20
C GLY A 138 -0.44 -7.47 0.84
N ALA A 139 -0.11 -6.97 2.03
CA ALA A 139 -1.08 -6.80 3.10
C ALA A 139 -2.23 -5.85 2.71
N LEU A 140 -1.91 -4.73 2.05
CA LEU A 140 -2.91 -3.79 1.52
C LEU A 140 -3.84 -4.47 0.52
N VAL A 141 -3.30 -5.16 -0.50
CA VAL A 141 -4.10 -5.83 -1.54
C VAL A 141 -5.09 -6.80 -0.91
N ARG A 142 -4.66 -7.56 0.10
CA ARG A 142 -5.56 -8.44 0.87
C ARG A 142 -6.64 -7.65 1.60
N LEU A 143 -6.25 -6.62 2.34
CA LEU A 143 -7.15 -5.80 3.16
C LEU A 143 -8.25 -5.14 2.35
N ILE A 144 -7.89 -4.61 1.18
CA ILE A 144 -8.83 -3.89 0.31
C ILE A 144 -9.59 -4.84 -0.60
N GLY A 145 -9.31 -6.14 -0.61
CA GLY A 145 -10.04 -7.12 -1.42
C GLY A 145 -9.74 -7.04 -2.93
N PHE A 146 -8.53 -6.62 -3.29
CA PHE A 146 -8.07 -6.65 -4.68
C PHE A 146 -7.59 -8.04 -5.08
N ASP A 147 -7.62 -8.30 -6.38
CA ASP A 147 -7.11 -9.53 -6.98
C ASP A 147 -5.57 -9.56 -6.87
N ALA A 148 -5.05 -10.45 -6.03
CA ALA A 148 -3.62 -10.61 -5.84
C ALA A 148 -2.87 -11.00 -7.13
N GLY A 149 -3.50 -11.76 -8.03
CA GLY A 149 -2.87 -12.17 -9.29
C GLY A 149 -2.54 -10.97 -10.19
N VAL A 150 -3.44 -9.99 -10.27
CA VAL A 150 -3.22 -8.77 -11.05
C VAL A 150 -2.05 -7.94 -10.48
N ALA A 151 -1.94 -7.88 -9.16
CA ALA A 151 -0.84 -7.18 -8.50
C ALA A 151 0.50 -7.90 -8.74
N GLU A 152 0.54 -9.24 -8.70
CA GLU A 152 1.75 -10.02 -8.98
C GLU A 152 2.26 -9.83 -10.40
N GLU A 153 1.36 -9.87 -11.40
CA GLU A 153 1.70 -9.58 -12.79
C GLU A 153 2.34 -8.20 -12.92
N LEU A 154 1.81 -7.21 -12.21
CA LEU A 154 2.36 -5.86 -12.23
C LEU A 154 3.69 -5.72 -11.52
N ILE A 155 3.90 -6.43 -10.42
CA ILE A 155 5.21 -6.54 -9.77
C ILE A 155 6.21 -7.13 -10.76
N ALA A 156 5.86 -8.21 -11.45
CA ALA A 156 6.71 -8.83 -12.46
C ALA A 156 7.06 -7.88 -13.61
N GLU A 157 6.11 -7.06 -14.07
CA GLU A 157 6.35 -6.03 -15.08
C GLU A 157 7.29 -4.92 -14.59
N THR A 158 7.04 -4.39 -13.38
CA THR A 158 7.83 -3.33 -12.76
C THR A 158 9.30 -3.75 -12.60
N PHE A 159 9.55 -5.02 -12.28
CA PHE A 159 10.89 -5.56 -12.07
C PHE A 159 11.44 -6.34 -13.27
N ARG A 160 10.78 -6.34 -14.43
CA ARG A 160 11.20 -7.08 -15.65
C ARG A 160 12.67 -6.83 -16.02
N HIS A 161 13.09 -5.58 -15.95
CA HIS A 161 14.46 -5.14 -16.28
C HIS A 161 15.53 -5.64 -15.29
N LYS A 162 15.14 -6.17 -14.12
CA LYS A 162 16.06 -6.66 -13.07
C LYS A 162 16.27 -8.17 -13.11
N GLY A 163 15.58 -8.89 -13.99
CA GLY A 163 15.72 -10.33 -14.17
C GLY A 163 14.79 -11.18 -13.30
N ALA A 164 14.66 -12.46 -13.68
CA ALA A 164 13.67 -13.39 -13.14
C ALA A 164 13.79 -13.63 -11.63
N GLN A 165 15.01 -13.73 -11.10
CA GLN A 165 15.25 -13.98 -9.68
C GLN A 165 14.71 -12.84 -8.80
N VAL A 166 14.92 -11.58 -9.21
CA VAL A 166 14.42 -10.42 -8.48
C VAL A 166 12.88 -10.38 -8.52
N ILE A 167 12.29 -10.71 -9.65
CA ILE A 167 10.83 -10.79 -9.81
C ILE A 167 10.26 -11.85 -8.86
N GLU A 168 10.79 -13.07 -8.91
CA GLU A 168 10.34 -14.19 -8.09
C GLU A 168 10.44 -13.85 -6.60
N GLN A 169 11.54 -13.22 -6.18
CA GLN A 169 11.71 -12.78 -4.80
C GLN A 169 10.67 -11.73 -4.40
N ASN A 170 10.41 -10.71 -5.23
CA ASN A 170 9.40 -9.69 -4.90
C ASN A 170 7.98 -10.28 -4.85
N VAL A 171 7.65 -11.22 -5.74
CA VAL A 171 6.36 -11.93 -5.72
C VAL A 171 6.21 -12.76 -4.43
N LYS A 172 7.25 -13.51 -4.03
CA LYS A 172 7.25 -14.25 -2.75
C LYS A 172 7.06 -13.33 -1.55
N VAL A 173 7.75 -12.19 -1.52
CA VAL A 173 7.63 -11.19 -0.44
C VAL A 173 6.23 -10.57 -0.41
N PHE A 174 5.66 -10.25 -1.57
CA PHE A 174 4.29 -9.76 -1.69
C PHE A 174 3.27 -10.78 -1.15
N ARG A 175 3.40 -12.05 -1.55
CA ARG A 175 2.54 -13.14 -1.07
C ARG A 175 2.63 -13.33 0.43
N ALA A 176 3.83 -13.29 1.00
CA ALA A 176 4.00 -13.41 2.44
C ALA A 176 3.22 -12.32 3.22
N GLY A 177 3.27 -11.07 2.75
CA GLY A 177 2.48 -9.98 3.33
C GLY A 177 0.98 -10.15 3.13
N HIS A 178 0.55 -10.58 1.95
CA HIS A 178 -0.85 -10.87 1.64
C HIS A 178 -1.42 -11.97 2.54
N ASP A 179 -0.68 -13.07 2.72
CA ASP A 179 -1.13 -14.23 3.49
C ASP A 179 -1.13 -13.95 4.99
N TYR A 180 -0.15 -13.17 5.48
CA TYR A 180 -0.18 -12.65 6.85
C TYR A 180 -1.44 -11.82 7.11
N ALA A 181 -1.73 -10.86 6.22
CA ALA A 181 -2.93 -10.04 6.34
C ALA A 181 -4.22 -10.85 6.31
N ALA A 182 -4.25 -11.97 5.56
CA ALA A 182 -5.41 -12.83 5.48
C ALA A 182 -5.70 -13.57 6.79
N ARG A 183 -4.68 -13.83 7.61
CA ARG A 183 -4.79 -14.53 8.89
C ARG A 183 -5.03 -13.57 10.06
N GLU A 184 -4.27 -12.47 10.09
CA GLU A 184 -4.16 -11.62 11.29
C GLU A 184 -4.97 -10.33 11.23
N LEU A 185 -5.36 -9.87 10.03
CA LEU A 185 -5.97 -8.55 9.86
C LEU A 185 -7.43 -8.63 9.43
N LYS A 186 -8.24 -7.71 9.94
CA LYS A 186 -9.63 -7.50 9.49
C LYS A 186 -9.60 -6.74 8.18
N GLY A 187 -10.23 -7.29 7.15
CA GLY A 187 -10.38 -6.62 5.85
C GLY A 187 -11.17 -5.31 5.98
N ALA A 188 -10.94 -4.38 5.05
CA ALA A 188 -11.62 -3.08 5.00
C ALA A 188 -13.09 -3.17 4.55
N GLY A 189 -13.65 -4.38 4.42
CA GLY A 189 -15.08 -4.61 4.22
C GLY A 189 -15.68 -4.15 2.88
N ARG A 190 -14.86 -3.99 1.83
CA ARG A 190 -15.32 -3.51 0.52
C ARG A 190 -15.53 -4.65 -0.48
N ALA A 191 -16.68 -4.65 -1.14
CA ALA A 191 -17.03 -5.58 -2.21
C ALA A 191 -17.00 -4.83 -3.54
N TRP A 192 -16.05 -5.15 -4.42
CA TRP A 192 -15.82 -4.39 -5.65
C TRP A 192 -16.59 -4.92 -6.86
N ALA A 193 -17.12 -4.01 -7.67
CA ALA A 193 -17.60 -4.27 -9.03
C ALA A 193 -16.50 -3.97 -10.07
N PHE A 194 -15.57 -4.91 -10.25
CA PHE A 194 -14.47 -4.74 -11.21
C PHE A 194 -14.96 -4.79 -12.66
N SER A 195 -14.87 -3.66 -13.37
CA SER A 195 -15.22 -3.62 -14.79
C SER A 195 -14.23 -4.35 -15.69
N ARG A 196 -12.98 -4.58 -15.21
CA ARG A 196 -11.84 -5.17 -15.96
C ARG A 196 -11.49 -4.44 -17.26
N LYS A 197 -12.10 -3.28 -17.51
CA LYS A 197 -11.77 -2.39 -18.62
C LYS A 197 -10.68 -1.42 -18.15
N ARG A 198 -9.48 -1.54 -18.70
CA ARG A 198 -8.35 -0.70 -18.31
C ARG A 198 -8.72 0.78 -18.38
N ARG A 199 -8.46 1.52 -17.29
CA ARG A 199 -8.71 2.96 -17.19
C ARG A 199 -7.40 3.76 -17.18
N PRO A 200 -7.41 5.04 -17.61
CA PRO A 200 -6.29 5.94 -17.38
C PRO A 200 -6.13 6.24 -15.87
N ILE A 201 -4.90 6.57 -15.48
CA ILE A 201 -4.58 7.07 -14.14
C ILE A 201 -4.47 8.59 -14.25
N PHE A 202 -5.19 9.32 -13.42
CA PHE A 202 -5.07 10.77 -13.30
C PHE A 202 -4.06 11.09 -12.19
N THR A 203 -3.29 12.16 -12.38
CA THR A 203 -2.29 12.66 -11.43
C THR A 203 -2.43 14.16 -11.26
#